data_AF-A0A6N4X6Q2-F1
#
_entry.id   AF-A0A6N4X6Q2-F1
#
_cell.length_a   1.000
_cell.length_b   1.000
_cell.length_c   1.000
_cell.angle_alpha   90.00
_cell.angle_beta   90.00
_cell.angle_gamma   90.00
#
_symmetry.space_group_name_H-M   'P 1'
#
loop_
_entity.id
_entity.type
_entity.pdbx_description
1 polymer ?
#
loop_
_entity_poly.entity_id
_entity_poly.type
_entity_poly.pdbx_seq_one_letter_code
_entity_poly.pdbx_strand_id
1 'polypeptide(L)'
;MNIALKISSSLSILLAIFLFYNLIDELGDRMSIFEIAFIPFIILIIVIINAILSFLLLIGKLASKKIVLIVQIIILIPISVLLYQILYNSTISCT
;
A
#
# COMPACT_ATOMS: atom_id res chain seq x y z
N MET A 1 -13.68 18.31 2.09
CA MET A 1 -13.27 16.89 2.17
C MET A 1 -12.98 16.57 3.64
N ASN A 2 -13.51 15.47 4.16
CA ASN A 2 -13.30 15.09 5.57
C ASN A 2 -11.80 14.92 5.86
N ILE A 3 -11.31 15.47 6.98
CA ILE A 3 -9.90 15.44 7.37
C ILE A 3 -9.39 14.00 7.44
N ALA A 4 -10.19 13.08 7.99
CA ALA A 4 -9.84 11.65 8.06
C ALA A 4 -9.61 11.04 6.66
N LEU A 5 -10.38 11.47 5.67
CA LEU A 5 -10.30 10.98 4.29
C LEU A 5 -9.08 11.53 3.56
N LYS A 6 -8.72 12.79 3.83
CA LYS A 6 -7.44 13.36 3.38
C LYS A 6 -6.26 12.59 3.95
N ILE A 7 -6.24 12.38 5.27
CA ILE A 7 -5.14 11.67 5.94
C ILE A 7 -5.03 10.24 5.41
N SER A 8 -6.13 9.48 5.37
CA SER A 8 -6.15 8.10 4.88
C SER A 8 -5.72 7.99 3.42
N SER A 9 -6.13 8.93 2.57
CA SER A 9 -5.73 8.96 1.17
C SER A 9 -4.23 9.25 1.00
N SER A 10 -3.70 10.24 1.74
CA SER A 10 -2.27 10.53 1.72
C SER A 10 -1.43 9.36 2.23
N LEU A 11 -1.89 8.70 3.31
CA LEU A 11 -1.20 7.55 3.89
C LEU A 11 -1.20 6.36 2.93
N SER A 12 -2.31 6.12 2.23
CA SER A 12 -2.41 5.07 1.19
C SER A 12 -1.43 5.29 0.04
N ILE A 13 -1.24 6.55 -0.38
CA ILE A 13 -0.27 6.89 -1.43
C ILE A 13 1.16 6.66 -0.94
N LEU A 14 1.50 7.12 0.27
CA LEU A 14 2.83 6.94 0.84
C LEU A 14 3.17 5.45 1.01
N LEU A 15 2.20 4.66 1.46
CA LEU A 15 2.31 3.21 1.58
C LEU A 15 2.61 2.53 0.24
N ALA A 16 1.93 2.97 -0.83
CA ALA A 16 2.15 2.45 -2.17
C ALA A 16 3.55 2.79 -2.69
N ILE A 17 4.01 4.03 -2.47
CA ILE A 17 5.38 4.43 -2.83
C ILE A 17 6.41 3.57 -2.10
N PHE A 18 6.21 3.35 -0.79
CA PHE A 18 7.11 2.53 0.01
C PHE A 18 7.18 1.08 -0.49
N LEU A 19 6.03 0.45 -0.75
CA LEU A 19 6.00 -0.92 -1.28
C LEU A 19 6.58 -1.01 -2.69
N PHE A 20 6.35 0.01 -3.52
CA PHE A 20 6.92 0.06 -4.87
C PHE A 20 8.45 0.20 -4.84
N TYR A 21 8.98 1.00 -3.91
CA TYR A 21 10.42 1.12 -3.69
C TYR A 21 11.04 -0.22 -3.28
N ASN A 22 10.46 -0.90 -2.28
CA ASN A 22 10.93 -2.22 -1.86
C ASN A 22 10.88 -3.25 -3.00
N LEU A 23 9.85 -3.19 -3.83
CA LEU A 23 9.73 -4.07 -4.99
C LEU A 23 10.85 -3.80 -6.01
N ILE A 24 11.15 -2.53 -6.30
CA ILE A 24 12.24 -2.17 -7.22
C ILE A 24 13.59 -2.65 -6.67
N ASP A 25 13.83 -2.48 -5.37
CA ASP A 25 15.05 -2.92 -4.70
C ASP A 25 15.23 -4.43 -4.82
N GLU A 26 14.18 -5.20 -4.53
CA GLU A 26 14.19 -6.67 -4.57
C GLU A 26 14.32 -7.22 -6.01
N LEU A 27 13.72 -6.54 -6.99
CA LEU A 27 13.89 -6.84 -8.43
C LEU A 27 15.29 -6.47 -8.94
N GLY A 28 15.90 -5.42 -8.39
CA GLY A 28 17.21 -4.93 -8.79
C GLY A 28 18.34 -5.88 -8.43
N ASP A 29 18.19 -6.61 -7.32
CA ASP A 29 19.28 -7.42 -6.77
C ASP A 29 19.24 -8.88 -7.25
N ARG A 30 18.10 -9.59 -7.31
CA ARG A 30 18.12 -11.07 -7.54
C ARG A 30 16.90 -11.76 -8.18
N MET A 31 15.76 -11.10 -8.43
CA MET A 31 14.52 -11.79 -8.84
C MET A 31 13.84 -11.18 -10.06
N SER A 32 13.29 -12.02 -10.95
CA SER A 32 12.39 -11.56 -12.01
C SER A 32 10.98 -11.28 -11.46
N ILE A 33 10.22 -10.38 -12.10
CA ILE A 33 8.83 -10.06 -11.71
C ILE A 33 7.93 -11.32 -11.71
N PHE A 34 8.29 -12.34 -12.50
CA PHE A 34 7.57 -13.60 -12.60
C PHE A 34 7.87 -14.59 -11.46
N GLU A 35 8.90 -14.34 -10.65
CA GLU A 35 9.25 -15.15 -9.48
C GLU A 35 8.55 -14.69 -8.20
N ILE A 36 7.87 -13.54 -8.25
CA ILE A 36 7.07 -13.04 -7.14
C ILE A 36 5.92 -14.02 -6.89
N ALA A 37 5.80 -14.50 -5.65
CA ALA A 37 4.69 -15.37 -5.27
C ALA A 37 3.33 -14.68 -5.54
N PHE A 38 2.34 -15.48 -5.95
CA PHE A 38 1.03 -15.00 -6.39
C PHE A 38 0.32 -14.10 -5.36
N ILE A 39 0.45 -14.42 -4.06
CA ILE A 39 -0.18 -13.67 -2.97
C ILE A 39 0.43 -12.26 -2.81
N PRO A 40 1.76 -12.10 -2.64
CA PRO A 40 2.41 -10.78 -2.66
C PRO A 40 2.07 -9.92 -3.88
N PHE A 41 1.99 -10.55 -5.05
CA PHE A 41 1.64 -9.86 -6.29
C PHE A 41 0.21 -9.29 -6.26
N ILE A 42 -0.77 -10.06 -5.77
CA ILE A 42 -2.14 -9.57 -5.59
C ILE A 42 -2.19 -8.40 -4.60
N ILE A 43 -1.46 -8.51 -3.48
CA ILE A 43 -1.40 -7.45 -2.47
C ILE A 43 -0.88 -6.16 -3.08
N LEU A 44 0.21 -6.23 -3.86
CA LEU A 44 0.77 -5.10 -4.57
C LEU A 44 -0.27 -4.43 -5.49
N ILE A 45 -1.00 -5.21 -6.28
CA ILE A 45 -2.06 -4.68 -7.16
C ILE A 45 -3.14 -3.96 -6.34
N ILE A 46 -3.60 -4.55 -5.23
CA ILE A 46 -4.62 -3.96 -4.35
C ILE A 46 -4.11 -2.62 -3.79
N VAL A 47 -2.85 -2.55 -3.35
CA VAL A 47 -2.24 -1.32 -2.84
C VAL A 47 -2.20 -0.23 -3.92
N ILE A 48 -1.77 -0.57 -5.13
CA ILE A 48 -1.68 0.37 -6.26
C ILE A 48 -3.06 0.90 -6.63
N ILE A 49 -4.06 0.02 -6.75
CA ILE A 49 -5.44 0.43 -7.04
C ILE A 49 -5.95 1.38 -5.94
N ASN A 50 -5.69 1.06 -4.67
CA ASN A 50 -6.08 1.91 -3.55
C ASN A 50 -5.38 3.28 -3.58
N ALA A 51 -4.11 3.34 -3.98
CA ALA A 51 -3.38 4.59 -4.13
C ALA A 51 -3.92 5.46 -5.28
N ILE A 52 -4.25 4.86 -6.43
CA ILE A 52 -4.89 5.56 -7.56
C ILE A 52 -6.26 6.13 -7.12
N LEU A 53 -7.06 5.32 -6.43
CA LEU A 53 -8.36 5.75 -5.89
C LEU A 53 -8.21 6.92 -4.92
N SER A 54 -7.22 6.84 -4.03
CA SER A 54 -6.86 7.87 -3.06
C SER A 54 -6.40 9.18 -3.73
N PHE A 55 -5.62 9.06 -4.81
CA PHE A 55 -5.17 10.21 -5.59
C PHE A 55 -6.33 10.91 -6.32
N LEU A 56 -7.23 10.13 -6.93
CA LEU A 56 -8.44 10.65 -7.57
C LEU A 56 -9.37 11.36 -6.58
N LEU A 57 -9.46 10.86 -5.34
CA LEU A 57 -10.16 11.54 -4.24
C LEU A 57 -9.51 12.87 -3.86
N LEU A 58 -8.18 12.91 -3.74
CA LEU A 58 -7.44 14.12 -3.34
C LEU A 58 -7.54 15.25 -4.37
N ILE A 59 -7.53 14.91 -5.67
CA ILE A 59 -7.70 15.88 -6.76
C ILE A 59 -9.17 16.31 -6.91
N GLY A 60 -10.10 15.70 -6.15
CA GLY A 60 -11.52 16.03 -6.20
C GLY A 60 -12.25 15.50 -7.44
N LYS A 61 -11.59 14.63 -8.21
CA LYS A 61 -12.17 14.00 -9.41
C LYS A 61 -13.15 12.88 -9.05
N LEU A 62 -13.11 12.40 -7.80
CA LEU A 62 -14.02 11.40 -7.26
C LEU A 62 -14.82 11.97 -6.07
N ALA A 63 -16.13 11.71 -6.04
CA ALA A 63 -16.98 12.13 -4.94
C ALA A 63 -16.61 11.39 -3.64
N SER A 64 -16.32 12.15 -2.59
CA SER A 64 -16.03 11.65 -1.25
C SER A 64 -17.26 10.97 -0.65
N LYS A 65 -17.38 9.64 -0.79
CA LYS A 65 -18.40 8.82 -0.13
C LYS A 65 -17.82 8.13 1.10
N LYS A 66 -18.62 7.98 2.16
CA LYS A 66 -18.23 7.22 3.37
C LYS A 66 -17.73 5.80 3.05
N ILE A 67 -18.29 5.18 2.02
CA ILE A 67 -17.90 3.85 1.55
C ILE A 67 -16.43 3.81 1.12
N VAL A 68 -15.94 4.85 0.44
CA VAL A 68 -14.55 4.88 -0.04
C VAL A 68 -13.56 4.94 1.13
N LEU A 69 -13.90 5.70 2.19
CA LEU A 69 -13.12 5.72 3.43
C LEU A 69 -13.06 4.33 4.08
N ILE A 70 -14.19 3.63 4.14
CA ILE A 70 -14.27 2.29 4.73
C ILE A 70 -13.37 1.32 3.95
N VAL A 71 -13.44 1.35 2.61
CA VAL A 71 -12.60 0.52 1.74
C VAL A 71 -11.11 0.83 1.96
N GLN A 72 -10.73 2.12 2.00
CA GLN A 72 -9.35 2.53 2.27
C GLN A 72 -8.86 1.96 3.60
N ILE A 73 -9.63 2.09 4.68
CA ILE A 73 -9.24 1.58 6.02
C ILE A 73 -9.12 0.06 6.02
N ILE A 74 -10.06 -0.67 5.40
CA ILE A 74 -10.03 -2.13 5.30
C ILE A 74 -8.78 -2.61 4.57
N ILE A 75 -8.30 -1.88 3.56
CA ILE A 75 -7.07 -2.19 2.83
C ILE A 75 -5.84 -1.82 3.67
N LEU A 76 -5.88 -0.70 4.39
CA LEU A 76 -4.73 -0.16 5.11
C LEU A 76 -4.33 -1.01 6.33
N ILE A 77 -5.30 -1.54 7.06
CA ILE A 77 -5.07 -2.41 8.24
C ILE A 77 -4.20 -3.63 7.91
N PRO A 78 -4.57 -4.53 6.98
CA PRO A 78 -3.77 -5.72 6.68
C PRO A 78 -2.39 -5.38 6.13
N ILE A 79 -2.27 -4.32 5.31
CA ILE A 79 -0.96 -3.90 4.79
C ILE A 79 -0.07 -3.36 5.91
N SER A 80 -0.62 -2.60 6.87
CA SER A 80 0.15 -2.12 8.03
C SER A 80 0.63 -3.28 8.91
N VAL A 81 -0.16 -4.33 9.07
CA VAL A 81 0.25 -5.56 9.78
C VAL A 81 1.37 -6.26 9.02
N LEU A 82 1.26 -6.35 7.70
CA LEU A 82 2.25 -7.00 6.85
C LEU A 82 3.59 -6.23 6.84
N LEU A 83 3.53 -4.90 6.78
CA LEU A 83 4.72 -4.04 6.94
C LEU A 83 5.36 -4.19 8.32
N TYR A 84 4.56 -4.25 9.37
CA TYR A 84 5.05 -4.52 10.72
C TYR A 84 5.79 -5.86 10.79
N GLN A 85 5.23 -6.91 10.18
CA GLN A 85 5.88 -8.22 10.10
C GLN A 85 7.19 -8.18 9.33
N ILE A 86 7.24 -7.52 8.17
CA ILE A 86 8.47 -7.37 7.38
C ILE A 86 9.54 -6.65 8.21
N LEU A 87 9.21 -5.48 8.76
CA LEU A 87 10.16 -4.69 9.55
C LEU A 87 10.64 -5.47 10.78
N TYR A 88 9.73 -6.08 11.54
CA TYR A 88 10.06 -6.83 12.74
C TYR A 88 10.93 -8.06 12.43
N ASN A 89 10.60 -8.82 11.37
CA ASN A 89 11.35 -10.00 10.98
C ASN A 89 12.76 -9.64 10.46
N SER A 90 12.91 -8.51 9.74
CA SER A 90 14.20 -7.98 9.33
C SER A 90 15.04 -7.45 10.50
N THR A 91 14.41 -7.05 11.61
CA THR A 91 15.14 -6.54 12.79
C THR A 91 15.71 -7.69 13.64
N ILE A 92 15.02 -8.84 13.68
CA ILE A 92 15.43 -10.01 14.47
C ILE A 92 16.42 -10.90 13.71
N SER A 93 16.37 -10.94 12.38
CA SER A 93 17.35 -11.72 11.59
C SER A 93 18.77 -11.14 11.61
N CYS A 94 18.97 -9.94 12.15
CA CYS A 94 20.28 -9.32 12.37
C CYS A 94 20.86 -9.54 13.78
N THR A 95 20.24 -10.34 14.65
CA THR A 95 20.80 -10.80 15.94
C THR A 95 21.13 -12.28 15.92
#